data_AF-A0A7H4MP56-F1
#
_entry.id   AF-A0A7H4MP56-F1
#
_cell.length_a   1.000
_cell.length_b   1.000
_cell.length_c   1.000
_cell.angle_alpha   90.00
_cell.angle_beta   90.00
_cell.angle_gamma   90.00
#
_symmetry.space_group_name_H-M   'P 1'
#
loop_
_entity.id
_entity.type
_entity.pdbx_description
1 polymer ?
#
loop_
_entity_poly.entity_id
_entity_poly.type
_entity_poly.pdbx_seq_one_letter_code
_entity_poly.pdbx_strand_id
1 'polypeptide(L)'
;MNDIQKVQYDQIIDSVNFALRSLSELFEVHGMHGMYDLTNPNLDQLKAVFHQMKEGISKVAENFETMVATARDMDAANASINVMNIKQGLNYAESLLLAIEEIRL
;
A
#
# COMPACT_ATOMS: atom_id res chain seq x y z
N MET A 1 13.61 24.32 -3.98
CA MET A 1 13.44 23.67 -2.66
C MET A 1 14.54 24.14 -1.73
N ASN A 2 14.20 24.65 -0.54
CA ASN A 2 15.17 25.06 0.47
C ASN A 2 15.59 23.86 1.37
N ASP A 3 16.58 24.06 2.23
CA ASP A 3 17.13 22.98 3.08
C ASP A 3 16.09 22.35 4.02
N ILE A 4 15.16 23.15 4.56
CA ILE A 4 14.07 22.67 5.43
C ILE A 4 13.10 21.81 4.63
N GLN A 5 12.70 22.27 3.44
CA GLN A 5 11.81 21.52 2.54
C GLN A 5 12.46 20.21 2.07
N LYS A 6 13.79 20.20 1.85
CA LYS A 6 14.52 18.98 1.50
C LYS A 6 14.50 17.96 2.65
N VAL A 7 14.76 18.39 3.88
CA VAL A 7 14.69 17.50 5.06
C VAL A 7 13.28 16.92 5.22
N GLN A 8 12.24 17.74 5.06
CA GLN A 8 10.85 17.27 5.11
C GLN A 8 10.53 16.29 3.98
N TYR A 9 10.99 16.57 2.75
CA TYR A 9 10.83 15.67 1.60
C TYR A 9 11.46 14.30 1.87
N ASP A 10 12.71 14.27 2.34
CA ASP A 10 13.43 13.03 2.65
C ASP A 10 12.72 12.23 3.76
N GLN A 11 12.24 12.90 4.82
CA GLN A 11 11.48 12.26 5.91
C GLN A 11 10.16 11.63 5.45
N ILE A 12 9.44 12.27 4.53
CA ILE A 12 8.18 11.72 4.03
C ILE A 12 8.45 10.56 3.07
N ILE A 13 9.50 10.63 2.24
CA ILE A 13 9.96 9.49 1.42
C ILE A 13 10.24 8.28 2.32
N ASP A 14 11.00 8.46 3.41
CA ASP A 14 11.30 7.39 4.36
C ASP A 14 10.04 6.81 5.01
N SER A 15 9.06 7.67 5.33
CA SER A 15 7.79 7.27 5.92
C SER A 15 6.92 6.45 4.94
N VAL A 16 6.83 6.87 3.67
CA VAL A 16 6.14 6.11 2.61
C VAL A 16 6.83 4.77 2.37
N ASN A 17 8.16 4.78 2.26
CA ASN A 17 8.98 3.59 2.07
C ASN A 17 8.74 2.56 3.21
N PHE A 18 8.71 3.02 4.45
CA PHE A 18 8.38 2.19 5.61
C PHE A 18 6.94 1.64 5.56
N ALA A 19 5.96 2.47 5.20
CA ALA A 19 4.56 2.05 5.10
C ALA A 19 4.36 0.98 4.02
N LEU A 20 4.92 1.17 2.82
CA LEU A 20 4.82 0.19 1.73
C LEU A 20 5.53 -1.12 2.09
N ARG A 21 6.70 -1.08 2.73
CA ARG A 21 7.37 -2.28 3.23
C ARG A 21 6.51 -3.06 4.23
N SER A 22 5.92 -2.35 5.20
CA SER A 22 5.06 -2.95 6.23
C SER A 22 3.80 -3.56 5.60
N LEU A 23 3.23 -2.91 4.58
CA LEU A 23 2.10 -3.46 3.82
C LEU A 23 2.51 -4.72 3.04
N SER A 24 3.72 -4.75 2.47
CA SER A 24 4.20 -5.94 1.76
C SER A 24 4.18 -7.19 2.63
N GLU A 25 4.56 -7.08 3.90
CA GLU A 25 4.52 -8.22 4.84
C GLU A 25 3.09 -8.75 5.03
N LEU A 26 2.08 -7.88 5.01
CA LEU A 26 0.66 -8.28 5.07
C LEU A 26 0.19 -8.91 3.74
N PHE A 27 0.73 -8.47 2.61
CA PHE A 27 0.42 -9.01 1.28
C PHE A 27 0.91 -10.44 1.11
N GLU A 28 2.08 -10.76 1.66
CA GLU A 28 2.65 -12.12 1.68
C GLU A 28 1.68 -13.13 2.31
N VAL A 29 0.98 -12.73 3.39
CA VAL A 29 -0.05 -13.57 4.06
C VAL A 29 -1.23 -13.90 3.15
N HIS A 30 -1.50 -13.05 2.16
CA HIS A 30 -2.56 -13.22 1.17
C HIS A 30 -2.06 -13.76 -0.17
N GLY A 31 -0.85 -14.32 -0.22
CA GLY A 31 -0.26 -14.93 -1.42
C GLY A 31 0.22 -13.92 -2.46
N MET A 32 0.33 -12.64 -2.10
CA MET A 32 0.84 -11.59 -2.96
C MET A 32 2.31 -11.35 -2.66
N HIS A 33 3.15 -12.19 -3.27
CA HIS A 33 4.58 -12.22 -2.99
C HIS A 33 5.35 -11.13 -3.74
N GLY A 34 6.43 -10.63 -3.14
CA GLY A 34 7.42 -9.80 -3.83
C GLY A 34 6.90 -8.44 -4.30
N MET A 35 5.86 -7.91 -3.64
CA MET A 35 5.29 -6.61 -3.97
C MET A 35 6.20 -5.43 -3.60
N TYR A 36 7.24 -5.67 -2.79
CA TYR A 36 8.18 -4.66 -2.35
C TYR A 36 9.61 -5.21 -2.32
N ASP A 37 10.46 -4.74 -3.24
CA ASP A 37 11.89 -5.04 -3.27
C ASP A 37 12.68 -3.79 -3.69
N LEU A 38 12.61 -2.76 -2.86
CA LEU A 38 13.26 -1.48 -3.13
C LEU A 38 14.25 -1.12 -2.02
N THR A 39 15.45 -0.70 -2.45
CA THR A 39 16.48 -0.14 -1.58
C THR A 39 16.69 1.33 -1.94
N ASN A 40 16.40 2.24 -1.01
CA ASN A 40 16.48 3.69 -1.19
C ASN A 40 15.77 4.20 -2.47
N PRO A 41 14.47 3.91 -2.65
CA PRO A 41 13.75 4.26 -3.87
C PRO A 41 13.48 5.75 -4.01
N ASN A 42 13.30 6.17 -5.27
CA ASN A 42 12.76 7.48 -5.58
C ASN A 42 11.21 7.48 -5.59
N LEU A 43 10.62 8.67 -5.65
CA LEU A 43 9.17 8.86 -5.64
C LEU A 43 8.43 8.07 -6.73
N ASP A 44 8.97 7.99 -7.94
CA ASP A 44 8.31 7.30 -9.06
C ASP A 44 8.31 5.78 -8.85
N GLN A 45 9.39 5.23 -8.30
CA GLN A 45 9.46 3.82 -7.90
C GLN A 45 8.46 3.51 -6.76
N LEU A 46 8.35 4.40 -5.77
CA LEU A 46 7.36 4.26 -4.69
C LEU A 46 5.93 4.28 -5.23
N LYS A 47 5.61 5.16 -6.18
CA LYS A 47 4.30 5.19 -6.85
C LYS A 47 4.01 3.93 -7.65
N ALA A 48 5.01 3.39 -8.36
CA ALA A 48 4.85 2.15 -9.11
C ALA A 48 4.51 0.98 -8.19
N VAL A 49 5.24 0.82 -7.09
CA VAL A 49 4.96 -0.21 -6.07
C VAL A 49 3.59 0.00 -5.42
N PHE A 50 3.28 1.25 -5.05
CA PHE A 50 1.97 1.59 -4.51
C PHE A 50 0.83 1.18 -5.45
N HIS A 51 0.97 1.44 -6.75
CA HIS A 51 -0.02 1.06 -7.76
C HIS A 51 -0.18 -0.47 -7.85
N GLN A 52 0.93 -1.21 -7.92
CA GLN A 52 0.92 -2.68 -7.93
C GLN A 52 0.22 -3.26 -6.70
N MET A 53 0.50 -2.73 -5.51
CA MET A 53 -0.16 -3.13 -4.27
C MET A 53 -1.66 -2.81 -4.31
N LYS A 54 -2.06 -1.63 -4.78
CA LYS A 54 -3.47 -1.22 -4.89
C LYS A 54 -4.27 -2.12 -5.84
N GLU A 55 -3.67 -2.52 -6.96
CA GLU A 55 -4.26 -3.50 -7.87
C GLU A 55 -4.36 -4.89 -7.25
N GLY A 56 -3.28 -5.35 -6.60
CA GLY A 56 -3.22 -6.66 -5.94
C GLY A 56 -4.31 -6.83 -4.89
N ILE A 57 -4.41 -5.89 -3.94
CA ILE A 57 -5.40 -5.98 -2.87
C ILE A 57 -6.83 -5.90 -3.39
N SER A 58 -7.07 -5.17 -4.48
CA SER A 58 -8.40 -5.06 -5.09
C SER A 58 -8.85 -6.40 -5.68
N LYS A 59 -7.95 -7.12 -6.35
CA LYS A 59 -8.23 -8.49 -6.84
C LYS A 59 -8.48 -9.46 -5.70
N VAL A 60 -7.72 -9.38 -4.61
CA VAL A 60 -7.93 -10.21 -3.42
C VAL A 60 -9.28 -9.90 -2.77
N ALA A 61 -9.68 -8.63 -2.69
CA ALA A 61 -10.98 -8.23 -2.18
C ALA A 61 -12.14 -8.81 -3.03
N GLU A 62 -12.05 -8.67 -4.35
CA GLU A 62 -13.06 -9.21 -5.30
C GLU A 62 -13.20 -10.74 -5.17
N ASN A 63 -12.09 -11.45 -4.99
CA ASN A 63 -12.11 -12.90 -4.77
C ASN A 63 -12.88 -13.26 -3.49
N PHE A 64 -12.61 -12.59 -2.36
CA PHE A 64 -13.33 -12.86 -1.12
C PHE A 64 -14.81 -12.48 -1.20
N GLU A 65 -15.14 -11.33 -1.80
CA GLU A 65 -16.53 -10.93 -2.04
C GLU A 65 -17.29 -11.97 -2.86
N THR A 66 -16.65 -12.51 -3.91
CA THR A 66 -17.20 -13.59 -4.73
C THR A 66 -17.43 -14.86 -3.91
N MET A 67 -16.47 -15.27 -3.07
CA MET A 67 -16.61 -16.45 -2.20
C MET A 67 -17.73 -16.29 -1.17
N VAL A 68 -17.83 -15.11 -0.55
CA VAL A 68 -18.93 -14.80 0.39
C VAL A 68 -20.29 -14.86 -0.32
N ALA A 69 -20.40 -14.26 -1.50
CA ALA A 69 -21.66 -14.19 -2.25
C ALA A 69 -22.12 -15.55 -2.80
N THR A 70 -21.16 -16.37 -3.28
CA THR A 70 -21.48 -17.63 -3.97
C THR A 70 -21.49 -18.84 -3.05
N ALA A 71 -20.62 -18.89 -2.04
CA ALA A 71 -20.43 -20.05 -1.17
C ALA A 71 -20.88 -19.82 0.28
N ARG A 72 -21.28 -18.59 0.67
CA ARG A 72 -21.60 -18.20 2.06
C ARG A 72 -20.47 -18.56 3.05
N ASP A 73 -19.23 -18.43 2.58
CA ASP A 73 -18.04 -18.76 3.35
C ASP A 73 -17.78 -17.71 4.44
N MET A 74 -17.90 -18.12 5.71
CA MET A 74 -17.68 -17.24 6.86
C MET A 74 -16.20 -16.92 7.11
N ASP A 75 -15.28 -17.79 6.69
CA ASP A 75 -13.84 -17.52 6.81
C ASP A 75 -13.42 -16.46 5.79
N ALA A 76 -13.99 -16.50 4.58
CA ALA A 76 -13.85 -15.44 3.59
C ALA A 76 -14.38 -14.09 4.10
N ALA A 77 -15.52 -14.07 4.80
CA ALA A 77 -16.08 -12.86 5.39
C ALA A 77 -15.15 -12.24 6.45
N ASN A 78 -14.52 -13.06 7.29
CA ASN A 78 -13.51 -12.60 8.26
C ASN A 78 -12.24 -12.10 7.54
N ALA A 79 -11.78 -12.80 6.51
CA ALA A 79 -10.64 -12.38 5.71
C ALA A 79 -10.87 -11.03 5.00
N SER A 80 -12.10 -10.73 4.56
CA SER A 80 -12.48 -9.41 4.01
C SER A 80 -12.22 -8.26 4.98
N ILE A 81 -12.32 -8.47 6.29
CA ILE A 81 -11.99 -7.42 7.30
C ILE A 81 -10.50 -7.10 7.27
N ASN A 82 -9.65 -8.12 7.21
CA ASN A 82 -8.20 -7.92 7.11
C ASN A 82 -7.81 -7.22 5.80
N VAL A 83 -8.45 -7.61 4.68
CA VAL A 83 -8.28 -6.95 3.38
C VAL A 83 -8.72 -5.48 3.43
N MET A 84 -9.79 -5.15 4.15
CA MET A 84 -10.21 -3.77 4.39
C MET A 84 -9.15 -2.96 5.17
N ASN A 85 -8.51 -3.56 6.19
CA ASN A 85 -7.45 -2.91 6.93
C ASN A 85 -6.22 -2.61 6.05
N ILE A 86 -5.86 -3.54 5.16
CA ILE A 86 -4.78 -3.34 4.18
C ILE A 86 -5.14 -2.19 3.20
N LYS A 87 -6.38 -2.14 2.70
CA LYS A 87 -6.86 -1.03 1.87
C LYS A 87 -6.77 0.32 2.58
N GLN A 88 -7.08 0.37 3.88
CA GLN A 88 -6.91 1.60 4.67
C GLN A 88 -5.44 2.00 4.82
N GLY A 89 -4.54 1.03 5.07
CA GLY A 89 -3.10 1.30 5.12
C GLY A 89 -2.54 1.83 3.79
N LEU A 90 -3.05 1.33 2.66
CA LEU A 90 -2.73 1.89 1.34
C LEU A 90 -3.26 3.31 1.15
N ASN A 91 -4.49 3.60 1.56
CA ASN A 91 -5.01 4.98 1.49
C ASN A 91 -4.16 5.94 2.33
N TYR A 92 -3.63 5.48 3.48
CA TYR A 92 -2.68 6.26 4.27
C TYR A 92 -1.37 6.49 3.51
N ALA A 93 -0.78 5.46 2.90
CA ALA A 93 0.41 5.62 2.06
C ALA A 93 0.17 6.56 0.85
N GLU A 94 -1.02 6.54 0.25
CA GLU A 94 -1.44 7.45 -0.82
C GLU A 94 -1.46 8.91 -0.34
N SER A 95 -2.01 9.16 0.85
CA SER A 95 -2.04 10.51 1.44
C SER A 95 -0.64 11.07 1.67
N LEU A 96 0.31 10.22 2.08
CA LEU A 96 1.71 10.60 2.24
C LEU A 96 2.38 10.88 0.89
N LEU A 97 2.11 10.06 -0.14
CA LEU A 97 2.61 10.28 -1.50
C LEU A 97 2.13 11.62 -2.08
N LEU A 98 0.87 11.99 -1.87
CA LEU A 98 0.32 13.28 -2.29
C LEU A 98 1.01 14.45 -1.57
N ALA A 99 1.27 14.32 -0.26
CA ALA A 99 1.98 15.35 0.50
C ALA A 99 3.41 15.60 -0.05
N ILE A 100 4.09 14.56 -0.54
CA ILE A 100 5.40 14.71 -1.21
C ILE A 100 5.29 15.55 -2.48
N GLU A 101 4.24 15.35 -3.28
CA GLU A 101 4.03 16.11 -4.51
C GLU A 101 3.78 17.59 -4.22
N GLU A 102 3.00 17.90 -3.18
CA GLU A 102 2.73 19.27 -2.77
C GLU A 102 3.99 20.01 -2.28
N ILE A 103 4.90 19.33 -1.57
CA ILE A 103 6.17 19.92 -1.10
C ILE A 103 7.15 20.17 -2.25
N ARG A 104 7.03 19.41 -3.35
CA ARG A 104 7.88 19.53 -4.53
C ARG A 104 7.47 20.70 -5.44
N LEU A 105 6.22 21.16 -5.38
CA LEU A 105 5.67 22.29 -6.14
C LEU A 105 6.06 23.65 -5.54
#